data_AF-Q2RRA7-F1
#
_entry.id   AF-Q2RRA7-F1
#
_cell.length_a   1.000
_cell.length_b   1.000
_cell.length_c   1.000
_cell.angle_alpha   90.00
_cell.angle_beta   90.00
_cell.angle_gamma   90.00
#
_symmetry.space_group_name_H-M   'P 1'
#
loop_
_entity.id
_entity.type
_entity.pdbx_description
1 polymer ?
#
loop_
_entity_poly.entity_id
_entity_poly.type
_entity_poly.pdbx_seq_one_letter_code
_entity_poly.pdbx_strand_id
1 'polypeptide(L)'
;MTPEEFRAFLDIYGSDLTKWPAGRRLAAERLLKTSDSTIDIFAEACAFEELLRQPAPPLANARRAALVDSIMDRLDPPTEPASKPPPLPRLVVSAPSATAPRKPAPVLRESWAFGLDRLFLPMPGLMAGCAMAGLLIGVGLGQMAAGGTLSFMPAIYGGIDLWLR
;
A
#
# COMPACT_ATOMS: atom_id res chain seq x y z
N MET A 1 15.24 -10.96 14.88
CA MET A 1 13.84 -10.57 14.66
C MET A 1 13.00 -11.51 15.49
N THR A 2 12.06 -10.99 16.28
CA THR A 2 11.14 -11.84 17.04
C THR A 2 9.92 -12.22 16.18
N PRO A 3 9.16 -13.26 16.54
CA PRO A 3 7.93 -13.61 15.84
C PRO A 3 6.89 -12.47 15.79
N GLU A 4 6.81 -11.67 16.84
CA GLU A 4 5.89 -10.52 16.93
C GLU A 4 6.31 -9.40 15.98
N GLU A 5 7.61 -9.10 15.90
CA GLU A 5 8.14 -8.17 14.91
C GLU A 5 7.85 -8.68 13.49
N PHE A 6 8.08 -9.97 13.22
CA PHE A 6 7.81 -10.56 11.92
C PHE A 6 6.35 -10.39 11.51
N ARG A 7 5.40 -10.65 12.43
CA ARG A 7 3.98 -10.45 12.19
C ARG A 7 3.64 -8.99 11.89
N ALA A 8 4.21 -8.05 12.64
CA ALA A 8 3.99 -6.63 12.37
C ALA A 8 4.52 -6.22 10.98
N PHE A 9 5.63 -6.79 10.52
CA PHE A 9 6.13 -6.54 9.16
C PHE A 9 5.23 -7.18 8.09
N LEU A 10 4.69 -8.38 8.34
CA LEU A 10 3.69 -9.01 7.46
C LEU A 10 2.45 -8.14 7.31
N ASP A 11 1.94 -7.57 8.40
CA ASP A 11 0.75 -6.71 8.35
C ASP A 11 0.98 -5.41 7.55
N ILE A 12 2.21 -4.89 7.52
CA ILE A 12 2.56 -3.63 6.84
C ILE A 12 2.92 -3.85 5.36
N TYR A 13 3.79 -4.83 5.08
CA TYR A 13 4.38 -5.02 3.75
C TYR A 13 3.75 -6.18 2.98
N GLY A 14 2.95 -7.01 3.64
CA GLY A 14 2.41 -8.23 3.08
C GLY A 14 3.40 -9.38 3.03
N SER A 15 2.98 -10.47 2.38
CA SER A 15 3.74 -11.72 2.22
C SER A 15 4.91 -11.60 1.23
N ASP A 16 4.94 -10.53 0.43
CA ASP A 16 5.99 -10.27 -0.55
C ASP A 16 7.26 -9.69 0.11
N LEU A 17 8.20 -10.57 0.44
CA LEU A 17 9.48 -10.23 1.06
C LEU A 17 10.35 -9.28 0.21
N THR A 18 10.12 -9.16 -1.10
CA THR A 18 10.91 -8.25 -1.94
C THR A 18 10.64 -6.78 -1.62
N LYS A 19 9.42 -6.48 -1.12
CA LYS A 19 9.00 -5.14 -0.68
C LYS A 19 9.54 -4.78 0.70
N TRP A 20 10.05 -5.75 1.45
CA TRP A 20 10.55 -5.52 2.80
C TRP A 20 11.90 -4.77 2.76
N PRO A 21 12.21 -3.95 3.79
CA PRO A 21 13.54 -3.35 3.93
C PRO A 21 14.65 -4.42 3.97
N ALA A 22 15.76 -4.19 3.27
CA ALA A 22 16.80 -5.20 3.03
C ALA A 22 17.33 -5.88 4.31
N GLY A 23 17.60 -5.11 5.37
CA GLY A 23 18.06 -5.66 6.66
C GLY A 23 16.99 -6.51 7.39
N ARG A 24 15.71 -6.22 7.15
CA ARG A 24 14.58 -6.95 7.75
C ARG A 24 14.24 -8.20 6.96
N ARG A 25 14.39 -8.16 5.63
CA ARG A 25 14.23 -9.32 4.75
C ARG A 25 15.16 -10.48 5.14
N LEU A 26 16.46 -10.21 5.30
CA LEU A 26 17.42 -11.24 5.72
C LEU A 26 17.09 -11.82 7.11
N ALA A 27 16.60 -11.00 8.03
CA ALA A 27 16.20 -11.46 9.35
C ALA A 27 14.94 -12.34 9.30
N ALA A 28 13.97 -11.98 8.45
CA ALA A 28 12.76 -12.74 8.19
C ALA A 28 13.07 -14.09 7.54
N GLU A 29 13.93 -14.14 6.52
CA GLU A 29 14.36 -15.39 5.87
C GLU A 29 15.06 -16.34 6.84
N ARG A 30 15.87 -15.81 7.77
CA ARG A 30 16.49 -16.64 8.82
C ARG A 30 15.44 -17.18 9.78
N LEU A 31 14.48 -16.35 10.19
CA LEU A 31 13.44 -16.75 11.11
C LEU A 31 12.57 -17.87 10.52
N LEU A 32 12.16 -17.72 9.26
CA LEU A 32 11.40 -18.73 8.50
C LEU A 32 12.13 -20.07 8.38
N LYS A 33 13.47 -20.11 8.43
CA LYS A 33 14.24 -21.36 8.40
C LYS A 33 14.32 -22.06 9.76
N THR A 34 13.98 -21.38 10.84
CA THR A 34 14.27 -21.83 12.21
C THR A 34 13.03 -22.03 13.08
N SER A 35 11.87 -21.54 12.65
CA SER A 35 10.65 -21.51 13.46
C SER A 35 9.45 -21.94 12.64
N ASP A 36 8.95 -23.14 12.94
CA ASP A 36 7.76 -23.70 12.28
C ASP A 36 6.52 -22.80 12.48
N SER A 37 6.34 -22.25 13.68
CA SER A 37 5.24 -21.31 13.95
C SER A 37 5.29 -20.05 13.09
N THR A 38 6.49 -19.59 12.72
CA THR A 38 6.66 -18.44 11.81
C THR A 38 6.32 -18.82 10.37
N ILE A 39 6.65 -20.05 9.97
CA ILE A 39 6.29 -20.60 8.65
C ILE A 39 4.77 -20.65 8.51
N ASP A 40 4.06 -21.12 9.54
CA ASP A 40 2.59 -21.20 9.53
C ASP A 40 1.94 -19.83 9.35
N ILE A 41 2.40 -18.82 10.10
CA ILE A 41 1.89 -17.44 9.98
C ILE A 41 2.17 -16.88 8.57
N PHE A 42 3.34 -17.16 8.01
CA PHE A 42 3.69 -16.71 6.68
C PHE A 42 2.85 -17.40 5.60
N ALA A 43 2.57 -18.70 5.76
CA ALA A 43 1.71 -19.46 4.86
C ALA A 43 0.27 -18.93 4.88
N GLU A 44 -0.26 -18.60 6.06
CA GLU A 44 -1.57 -17.97 6.23
C GLU A 44 -1.64 -16.62 5.49
N ALA A 45 -0.63 -15.77 5.67
CA ALA A 45 -0.56 -14.48 4.97
C ALA A 45 -0.49 -14.64 3.44
N CYS A 46 0.31 -15.60 2.95
CA CYS A 46 0.36 -15.92 1.51
C CYS A 46 -1.02 -16.35 0.98
N ALA A 47 -1.71 -17.23 1.71
CA ALA A 47 -3.03 -17.72 1.32
C ALA A 47 -4.06 -16.59 1.29
N PHE A 48 -4.02 -15.70 2.27
CA PHE A 48 -4.89 -14.52 2.31
C PHE A 48 -4.65 -13.58 1.13
N GLU A 49 -3.39 -13.29 0.79
CA GLU A 49 -3.08 -12.46 -0.37
C GLU A 49 -3.50 -13.10 -1.69
N GLU A 50 -3.40 -14.43 -1.80
CA GLU A 50 -3.88 -15.14 -2.98
C GLU A 50 -5.42 -15.03 -3.11
N LEU A 51 -6.15 -15.12 -1.99
CA LEU A 51 -7.59 -14.86 -1.99
C LEU A 51 -7.93 -13.43 -2.45
N LEU A 52 -7.15 -12.44 -2.03
CA LEU A 52 -7.33 -11.05 -2.46
C LEU A 52 -6.96 -10.80 -3.93
N ARG A 53 -6.04 -11.60 -4.49
CA ARG A 53 -5.63 -11.51 -5.88
C ARG A 53 -6.71 -12.03 -6.84
N GLN A 54 -7.68 -12.79 -6.34
CA GLN A 54 -8.76 -13.31 -7.17
C GLN A 54 -9.55 -12.14 -7.77
N PRO A 55 -9.73 -12.12 -9.11
CA PRO A 55 -10.49 -11.06 -9.74
C PRO A 55 -11.92 -11.09 -9.19
N ALA A 56 -12.38 -9.93 -8.71
CA ALA A 56 -13.77 -9.79 -8.31
C ALA A 56 -14.67 -10.15 -9.51
N PRO A 57 -15.79 -10.86 -9.28
CA PRO A 57 -16.70 -11.19 -10.35
C PRO A 57 -17.18 -9.91 -11.04
N PRO A 58 -17.24 -9.89 -12.39
CA PRO A 58 -17.62 -8.69 -13.12
C PRO A 58 -19.03 -8.25 -12.72
N LEU A 59 -19.15 -7.00 -12.28
CA LEU A 59 -20.45 -6.39 -12.00
C LEU A 59 -21.10 -5.94 -13.31
N ALA A 60 -22.38 -6.29 -13.49
CA ALA A 60 -23.20 -5.77 -14.58
C ALA A 60 -23.24 -4.23 -14.54
N ASN A 61 -23.20 -3.59 -15.71
CA ASN A 61 -23.11 -2.12 -15.82
C ASN A 61 -24.20 -1.39 -15.03
N ALA A 62 -25.44 -1.87 -15.06
CA ALA A 62 -26.54 -1.29 -14.28
C ALA A 62 -26.30 -1.31 -12.77
N ARG A 63 -25.74 -2.41 -12.24
CA ARG A 63 -25.41 -2.54 -10.82
C ARG A 63 -24.23 -1.65 -10.41
N ARG A 64 -23.26 -1.48 -11.32
CA ARG A 64 -22.15 -0.54 -11.12
C ARG A 64 -22.65 0.91 -11.03
N ALA A 65 -23.53 1.32 -11.95
CA ALA A 65 -24.13 2.65 -11.96
C ALA A 65 -24.90 2.92 -10.65
N ALA A 66 -25.78 1.99 -10.24
CA ALA A 66 -26.53 2.12 -8.99
C ALA A 66 -25.63 2.23 -7.74
N LEU A 67 -24.48 1.54 -7.74
CA LEU A 67 -23.53 1.60 -6.64
C LEU A 67 -22.77 2.93 -6.59
N VAL A 68 -22.41 3.49 -7.76
CA VAL A 68 -21.82 4.83 -7.86
C VAL A 68 -22.83 5.88 -7.40
N ASP A 69 -24.06 5.84 -7.89
CA ASP A 69 -25.12 6.77 -7.49
C ASP A 69 -25.35 6.73 -5.97
N SER A 70 -25.38 5.53 -5.37
CA SER A 70 -25.52 5.37 -3.92
C SER A 70 -24.33 5.91 -3.11
N ILE A 71 -23.11 5.84 -3.65
CA ILE A 71 -21.93 6.44 -3.00
C ILE A 71 -22.01 7.96 -3.08
N MET A 72 -22.38 8.51 -4.23
CA MET A 72 -22.49 9.96 -4.42
C MET A 72 -23.58 10.56 -3.54
N ASP A 73 -24.75 9.93 -3.46
CA ASP A 73 -25.87 10.34 -2.59
C ASP A 73 -25.48 10.38 -1.10
N ARG A 74 -24.52 9.54 -0.67
CA ARG A 74 -24.00 9.52 0.71
C ARG A 74 -22.85 10.49 0.95
N LEU A 75 -22.15 10.91 -0.10
CA LEU A 75 -21.05 11.87 -0.02
C LEU A 75 -21.56 13.31 0.01
N ASP A 76 -22.76 13.55 -0.53
CA ASP A 76 -23.42 14.82 -0.37
C ASP A 76 -23.72 15.03 1.13
N PRO A 77 -23.09 16.04 1.78
CA PRO A 77 -23.38 16.33 3.17
C PRO A 77 -24.88 16.62 3.27
N PRO A 78 -25.59 16.08 4.29
CA PRO A 78 -27.01 16.33 4.43
C PRO A 78 -27.20 17.84 4.50
N THR A 79 -27.72 18.40 3.41
CA THR A 79 -28.12 19.80 3.34
C THR A 79 -29.49 19.86 3.99
N GLU A 80 -29.57 19.55 5.28
CA GLU A 80 -30.80 19.71 6.05
C GLU A 80 -30.67 20.92 6.99
N PRO A 81 -31.54 21.94 6.85
CA PRO A 81 -31.91 22.74 8.00
C PRO A 81 -32.63 21.82 8.99
N ALA A 82 -32.15 21.79 10.24
CA ALA A 82 -32.63 20.98 11.35
C ALA A 82 -34.15 20.73 11.32
N SER A 83 -34.55 19.63 10.69
CA SER A 83 -35.93 19.18 10.65
C SER A 83 -36.00 17.89 11.45
N LYS A 84 -36.68 18.03 12.59
CA LYS A 84 -37.01 17.04 13.60
C LYS A 84 -36.99 15.59 13.09
N PRO A 85 -36.23 14.68 13.73
CA PRO A 85 -36.14 13.29 13.28
C PRO A 85 -37.53 12.63 13.27
N PRO A 86 -37.90 11.90 12.20
CA PRO A 86 -39.11 11.09 12.18
C PRO A 86 -39.01 9.98 13.24
N PRO A 87 -40.13 9.62 13.90
CA PRO A 87 -40.14 8.55 14.89
C PRO A 87 -39.80 7.23 14.20
N LEU A 88 -38.63 6.67 14.51
CA LEU A 88 -38.21 5.37 14.02
C LEU A 88 -39.25 4.30 14.43
N PRO A 89 -39.67 3.42 13.52
CA PRO A 89 -40.43 2.23 13.90
C PRO A 89 -39.55 1.41 14.85
N ARG A 90 -40.03 1.21 16.08
CA ARG A 90 -39.41 0.28 17.04
C ARG A 90 -39.36 -1.10 16.40
N LEU A 91 -38.19 -1.49 15.91
CA LEU A 91 -37.87 -2.90 15.71
C LEU A 91 -37.94 -3.54 17.10
N VAL A 92 -39.03 -4.26 17.33
CA VAL A 92 -39.14 -5.21 18.44
C VAL A 92 -38.13 -6.31 18.15
N VAL A 93 -36.90 -6.10 18.59
CA VAL A 93 -35.92 -7.18 18.72
C VAL A 93 -36.44 -8.03 19.87
N SER A 94 -37.14 -9.11 19.55
CA SER A 94 -37.44 -10.17 20.50
C SER A 94 -36.12 -10.68 21.07
N ALA A 95 -35.81 -10.26 22.28
CA ALA A 95 -34.68 -10.77 23.04
C ALA A 95 -34.92 -12.29 23.27
N PRO A 96 -33.99 -13.18 22.88
CA PRO A 96 -34.01 -14.53 23.41
C PRO A 96 -33.64 -14.46 24.90
N SER A 97 -34.63 -14.76 25.73
CA SER A 97 -34.47 -14.90 27.16
C SER A 97 -33.68 -16.17 27.47
N ALA A 98 -32.77 -16.05 28.45
CA ALA A 98 -32.21 -17.09 29.31
C ALA A 98 -30.93 -17.86 28.88
N THR A 99 -29.83 -17.42 29.51
CA THR A 99 -28.98 -18.21 30.44
C THR A 99 -27.87 -19.10 29.87
N ALA A 100 -26.68 -18.50 29.75
CA ALA A 100 -25.42 -19.13 30.17
C ALA A 100 -24.39 -18.03 30.52
N PRO A 101 -23.63 -18.14 31.63
CA PRO A 101 -22.59 -17.17 31.96
C PRO A 101 -21.41 -17.35 30.98
N ARG A 102 -21.39 -16.56 29.90
CA ARG A 102 -20.20 -16.44 29.06
C ARG A 102 -19.16 -15.61 29.80
N LYS A 103 -18.00 -16.21 30.07
CA LYS A 103 -16.77 -15.51 30.48
C LYS A 103 -16.56 -14.28 29.57
N PRO A 104 -16.24 -13.10 30.11
CA PRO A 104 -15.85 -11.98 29.27
C PRO A 104 -14.60 -12.38 28.48
N ALA A 105 -14.73 -12.40 27.16
CA ALA A 105 -13.57 -12.53 26.27
C ALA A 105 -12.68 -11.29 26.49
N PRO A 106 -11.35 -11.44 26.62
CA PRO A 106 -10.47 -10.29 26.72
C PRO A 106 -10.56 -9.49 25.43
N VAL A 107 -10.99 -8.23 25.57
CA VAL A 107 -11.12 -7.27 24.49
C VAL A 107 -9.71 -6.84 24.09
N LEU A 108 -9.13 -7.52 23.10
CA LEU A 108 -7.82 -7.21 22.54
C LEU A 108 -7.94 -5.95 21.64
N ARG A 109 -8.10 -4.78 22.25
CA ARG A 109 -8.31 -3.51 21.53
C ARG A 109 -7.29 -2.42 21.88
N GLU A 110 -6.10 -2.80 22.32
CA GLU A 110 -5.04 -1.85 22.69
C GLU A 110 -3.65 -2.42 22.35
N SER A 111 -3.24 -2.37 21.08
CA SER A 111 -1.82 -2.57 20.73
C SER A 111 -1.33 -1.77 19.53
N TRP A 112 -2.20 -0.99 18.87
CA TRP A 112 -1.83 -0.16 17.71
C TRP A 112 -1.05 1.12 18.08
N ALA A 113 -0.78 1.36 19.37
CA ALA A 113 -0.08 2.55 19.84
C ALA A 113 1.45 2.37 19.99
N PHE A 114 2.01 1.17 19.83
CA PHE A 114 3.45 0.95 19.98
C PHE A 114 4.15 0.83 18.61
N GLY A 115 4.50 1.95 17.98
CA GLY A 115 5.53 1.89 16.94
C GLY A 115 5.65 3.05 15.95
N LEU A 116 4.64 3.91 15.80
CA LEU A 116 4.73 5.00 14.81
C LEU A 116 5.70 6.13 15.22
N ASP A 117 5.99 6.30 16.52
CA ASP A 117 6.89 7.35 17.01
C ASP A 117 8.38 7.14 16.67
N ARG A 118 8.80 5.94 16.24
CA ARG A 118 10.23 5.68 15.91
C ARG A 118 10.55 5.53 14.44
N LEU A 119 9.56 5.56 13.54
CA LEU A 119 9.79 5.52 12.09
C LEU A 119 9.82 6.90 11.43
N PHE A 120 9.41 7.96 12.15
CA PHE A 120 9.69 9.35 11.76
C PHE A 120 11.03 9.81 12.35
N LEU A 121 12.13 9.23 11.85
CA LEU A 121 13.40 9.94 11.89
C LEU A 121 13.27 11.15 10.94
N PRO A 122 13.35 12.40 11.39
CA PRO A 122 13.39 13.53 10.48
C PRO A 122 14.69 13.42 9.67
N MET A 123 14.58 13.09 8.39
CA MET A 123 15.66 13.19 7.41
C MET A 123 15.50 14.52 6.66
N PRO A 124 15.93 15.67 7.21
CA PRO A 124 15.88 16.96 6.52
C PRO A 124 16.81 17.02 5.29
N GLY A 125 17.67 16.01 5.07
CA GLY A 125 18.64 16.00 3.97
C GLY A 125 18.09 15.53 2.61
N LEU A 126 17.00 14.75 2.57
CA LEU A 126 16.55 14.13 1.30
C LEU A 126 15.72 15.08 0.41
N MET A 127 15.03 16.06 1.00
CA MET A 127 14.27 17.05 0.21
C MET A 127 15.18 18.08 -0.50
N ALA A 128 16.39 18.35 0.02
CA ALA A 128 17.35 19.25 -0.62
C ALA A 128 17.95 18.66 -1.93
N GLY A 129 18.05 17.33 -2.02
CA GLY A 129 18.58 16.66 -3.22
C GLY A 129 17.64 16.69 -4.43
N CYS A 130 16.34 16.52 -4.22
CA CYS A 130 15.36 16.52 -5.34
C CYS A 130 15.22 17.89 -6.02
N ALA A 131 15.40 19.00 -5.28
CA ALA A 131 15.35 20.34 -5.87
C ALA A 131 16.54 20.61 -6.82
N MET A 132 17.75 20.12 -6.49
CA MET A 132 18.95 20.29 -7.33
C MET A 132 18.89 19.44 -8.62
N ALA A 133 18.36 18.21 -8.55
CA ALA A 133 18.21 17.36 -9.73
C ALA A 133 17.21 17.92 -10.75
N GLY A 134 16.09 18.50 -10.27
CA GLY A 134 15.11 19.17 -11.14
C GLY A 134 15.67 20.40 -11.87
N LEU A 135 16.54 21.17 -11.20
CA LEU A 135 17.10 22.40 -11.76
C LEU A 135 18.16 22.11 -12.85
N LEU A 136 18.93 21.02 -12.72
CA LEU A 136 19.89 20.59 -13.75
C LEU A 136 19.21 20.06 -15.02
N ILE A 137 18.09 19.34 -14.90
CA ILE A 137 17.33 18.84 -16.07
C ILE A 137 16.60 20.00 -16.77
N GLY A 138 16.03 20.95 -16.01
CA GLY A 138 15.32 22.11 -16.56
C GLY A 138 16.22 23.07 -17.35
N VAL A 139 17.43 23.35 -16.87
CA VAL A 139 18.38 24.26 -17.56
C VAL A 139 18.96 23.63 -18.83
N GLY A 140 19.16 22.31 -18.86
CA GLY A 140 19.65 21.60 -20.05
C GLY A 140 18.69 21.65 -21.25
N LEU A 141 17.39 21.54 -21.01
CA LEU A 141 16.35 21.62 -22.06
C LEU A 141 16.12 23.05 -22.57
N GLY A 142 16.29 24.06 -21.71
CA GLY A 142 16.17 25.47 -22.13
C GLY A 142 17.28 25.92 -23.10
N GLN A 143 18.49 25.37 -22.97
CA GLN A 143 19.62 25.68 -23.85
C GLN A 143 19.45 25.06 -25.25
N MET A 144 18.82 23.88 -25.39
CA MET A 144 18.56 23.27 -26.71
C MET A 144 17.46 23.96 -27.51
N ALA A 145 16.52 24.66 -26.85
CA ALA A 145 15.46 25.40 -27.55
C ALA A 145 15.91 26.77 -28.09
N ALA A 146 17.00 27.33 -27.55
CA ALA A 146 17.48 28.67 -27.90
C ALA A 146 18.82 28.68 -28.67
N GLY A 147 19.51 27.54 -28.78
CA GLY A 147 20.85 27.44 -29.35
C GLY A 147 20.89 26.71 -30.69
N GLY A 148 20.77 27.46 -31.79
CA GLY A 148 21.53 27.27 -33.03
C GLY A 148 21.61 25.87 -33.63
N THR A 149 20.92 25.72 -34.77
CA THR A 149 21.37 24.85 -35.88
C THR A 149 22.83 25.16 -36.23
N LEU A 150 23.76 24.47 -35.61
CA LEU A 150 25.13 24.31 -36.13
C LEU A 150 25.39 22.83 -36.31
N SER A 151 25.48 22.48 -37.59
CA SER A 151 26.00 21.26 -38.16
C SER A 151 27.04 20.57 -37.26
N PHE A 152 26.69 19.40 -36.75
CA PHE A 152 27.69 18.41 -36.35
C PHE A 152 27.41 17.12 -37.11
N MET A 153 28.00 17.08 -38.30
CA MET A 153 28.23 15.87 -39.07
C MET A 153 29.63 15.38 -38.70
N PRO A 154 29.79 14.23 -38.01
CA PRO A 154 31.02 13.48 -38.10
C PRO A 154 30.80 12.31 -39.05
N ALA A 155 31.50 12.39 -40.17
CA ALA A 155 31.80 11.29 -41.04
C ALA A 155 32.43 10.14 -40.23
N ILE A 156 31.79 8.98 -40.22
CA ILE A 156 32.44 7.70 -39.89
C ILE A 156 32.26 6.81 -41.13
N TYR A 157 33.04 7.15 -42.16
CA TYR A 157 33.46 6.24 -43.21
C TYR A 157 34.88 5.79 -42.84
N GLY A 158 35.12 4.49 -42.75
CA GLY A 158 36.47 3.93 -42.90
C GLY A 158 36.94 2.97 -41.80
N GLY A 159 37.05 1.69 -42.18
CA GLY A 159 37.88 0.66 -41.52
C GLY A 159 37.25 0.08 -40.26
N ILE A 160 37.07 -1.23 -40.13
CA ILE A 160 38.13 -2.24 -40.20
C ILE A 160 37.53 -3.54 -40.76
N ASP A 161 37.89 -3.85 -42.01
CA ASP A 161 38.12 -5.21 -42.48
C ASP A 161 39.41 -5.70 -41.80
N LEU A 162 39.35 -6.75 -40.98
CA LEU A 162 40.43 -7.70 -40.69
C LEU A 162 39.96 -8.53 -39.48
N TRP A 163 39.52 -9.77 -39.68
CA TRP A 163 39.63 -10.91 -38.73
C TRP A 163 38.92 -12.12 -39.36
N LEU A 164 39.52 -12.66 -40.42
CA LEU A 164 39.20 -14.00 -40.94
C LEU A 164 40.43 -14.53 -41.68
N ARG A 165 41.41 -14.97 -40.90
CA ARG A 165 42.40 -15.99 -41.28
C ARG A 165 43.13 -16.51 -40.05
#